data_AF-A0A933R1V2-F1
#
_entry.id   AF-A0A933R1V2-F1
#
_cell.length_a   1.000
_cell.length_b   1.000
_cell.length_c   1.000
_cell.angle_alpha   90.00
_cell.angle_beta   90.00
_cell.angle_gamma   90.00
#
_symmetry.space_group_name_H-M   'P 1'
#
loop_
_entity.id
_entity.type
_entity.pdbx_description
1 polymer ?
#
loop_
_entity_poly.entity_id
_entity_poly.type
_entity_poly.pdbx_seq_one_letter_code
_entity_poly.pdbx_strand_id
1 'polypeptide(L)'
;MNLYFRNLLLPIALAALSACSVLPPSRQPAAPAEQTPMPAPGADARDNLMFEILLGEVAGQREQLDVSVQQYLRAAERSDDPRIAERALRIAVFAKQEDAALSAICCGIRRTKCRSIKASPACSRAMKIVSWR
;
A
#
# COMPACT_ATOMS: atom_id res chain seq x y z
N MET A 1 -33.85 37.95 -30.74
CA MET A 1 -32.42 37.61 -30.81
C MET A 1 -31.83 36.92 -29.57
N ASN A 2 -32.37 37.09 -28.35
CA ASN A 2 -31.83 36.42 -27.14
C ASN A 2 -32.28 34.97 -26.90
N LEU A 3 -33.37 34.52 -27.52
CA LEU A 3 -33.93 33.16 -27.33
C LEU A 3 -33.17 32.08 -28.12
N TYR A 4 -32.67 32.40 -29.32
CA TYR A 4 -31.87 31.49 -30.13
C TYR A 4 -30.49 31.22 -29.52
N PHE A 5 -29.84 32.24 -28.93
CA PHE A 5 -28.55 32.07 -28.28
C PHE A 5 -28.65 31.19 -27.03
N ARG A 6 -29.73 31.31 -26.24
CA ARG A 6 -29.98 30.47 -25.06
C ARG A 6 -30.31 29.01 -25.43
N ASN A 7 -31.09 28.79 -26.49
CA ASN A 7 -31.40 27.43 -26.97
C ASN A 7 -30.24 26.73 -27.69
N LEU A 8 -29.27 27.49 -28.23
CA LEU A 8 -28.04 26.91 -28.80
C LEU A 8 -27.00 26.55 -27.73
N LEU A 9 -26.97 27.27 -26.60
CA LEU A 9 -26.05 27.03 -25.49
C LEU A 9 -26.47 25.84 -24.59
N LEU A 10 -27.76 25.56 -24.49
CA LEU A 10 -28.32 24.48 -23.67
C LEU A 10 -27.82 23.06 -24.06
N PRO A 11 -27.80 22.64 -25.34
CA PRO A 11 -27.32 21.31 -25.71
C PRO A 11 -25.81 21.16 -25.58
N ILE A 12 -25.03 22.24 -25.72
CA ILE A 12 -23.57 22.23 -25.56
C ILE A 12 -23.21 21.98 -24.08
N ALA A 13 -23.92 22.63 -23.16
CA ALA A 13 -23.74 22.40 -21.73
C ALA A 13 -24.13 20.97 -21.32
N LEU A 14 -25.22 20.42 -21.85
CA LEU A 14 -25.62 19.03 -21.58
C LEU A 14 -24.63 18.00 -22.16
N ALA A 15 -24.07 18.25 -23.35
CA ALA A 15 -23.07 17.38 -23.96
C ALA A 15 -21.75 17.33 -23.16
N ALA A 16 -21.37 18.45 -22.54
CA ALA A 16 -20.16 18.52 -21.71
C ALA A 16 -20.23 17.65 -20.44
N LEU A 17 -21.42 17.43 -19.87
CA LEU A 17 -21.57 16.57 -18.69
C LEU A 17 -21.53 15.06 -19.01
N SER A 18 -21.82 14.66 -20.26
CA SER A 18 -21.82 13.24 -20.65
C SER A 18 -20.42 12.70 -20.97
N ALA A 19 -19.37 13.52 -20.95
CA ALA A 19 -18.02 13.14 -21.35
C ALA A 19 -17.17 12.47 -20.24
N CYS A 20 -17.66 12.38 -18.99
CA CYS A 20 -16.87 11.86 -17.86
C CYS A 20 -17.08 10.37 -17.51
N SER A 21 -17.89 9.60 -18.26
CA SER A 21 -18.22 8.20 -17.87
C SER A 21 -17.54 7.09 -18.69
N VAL A 22 -16.70 7.43 -19.67
CA VAL A 22 -15.98 6.43 -20.48
C VAL A 22 -14.49 6.47 -20.16
N LEU A 23 -14.13 5.95 -18.98
CA LEU A 23 -12.82 5.37 -18.75
C LEU A 23 -13.03 3.90 -18.39
N PRO A 24 -12.98 2.96 -19.35
CA PRO A 24 -13.00 1.55 -19.00
C PRO A 24 -11.76 1.26 -18.14
N PRO A 25 -11.89 0.52 -17.04
CA PRO A 25 -10.71 -0.01 -16.36
C PRO A 25 -9.93 -0.81 -17.41
N SER A 26 -8.69 -0.41 -17.68
CA SER A 26 -7.77 -1.19 -18.51
C SER A 26 -7.57 -2.54 -17.81
N ARG A 27 -8.39 -3.53 -18.19
CA ARG A 27 -8.12 -4.94 -17.91
C ARG A 27 -6.96 -5.33 -18.82
N GLN A 28 -5.75 -4.97 -18.39
CA GLN A 28 -4.55 -5.59 -18.91
C GLN A 28 -4.64 -7.07 -18.53
N PRO A 29 -4.55 -8.00 -19.50
CA PRO A 29 -4.38 -9.41 -19.18
C PRO A 29 -3.16 -9.53 -18.28
N ALA A 30 -3.37 -10.10 -17.09
CA ALA A 30 -2.30 -10.43 -16.17
C ALA A 30 -1.40 -11.48 -16.85
N ALA A 31 -0.37 -11.02 -17.55
CA ALA A 31 0.82 -11.82 -17.72
C ALA A 31 1.35 -12.13 -16.31
N PRO A 32 1.78 -13.37 -16.01
CA PRO A 32 2.40 -13.70 -14.73
C PRO A 32 3.62 -12.80 -14.51
N ALA A 33 3.44 -11.69 -13.80
CA ALA A 33 4.53 -10.84 -13.37
C ALA A 33 5.13 -11.46 -12.11
N GLU A 34 5.78 -12.60 -12.30
CA GLU A 34 6.79 -13.09 -11.37
C GLU A 34 8.07 -12.27 -11.62
N GLN A 35 7.98 -11.00 -11.27
CA GLN A 35 9.12 -10.13 -11.11
C GLN A 35 9.09 -9.75 -9.64
N THR A 36 9.71 -10.56 -8.80
CA THR A 36 10.26 -10.10 -7.53
C THR A 36 11.44 -9.22 -7.90
N PRO A 37 11.30 -7.88 -7.96
CA PRO A 37 12.40 -7.04 -8.39
C PRO A 37 13.38 -7.02 -7.23
N MET A 38 14.52 -7.68 -7.42
CA MET A 38 15.58 -7.72 -6.44
C MET A 38 16.19 -6.32 -6.36
N PRO A 39 16.41 -5.76 -5.15
CA PRO A 39 17.00 -4.43 -5.02
C PRO A 39 18.34 -4.37 -5.75
N ALA A 40 18.56 -3.28 -6.50
CA ALA A 40 19.76 -3.11 -7.30
C ALA A 40 21.02 -3.17 -6.40
N PRO A 41 22.08 -3.89 -6.80
CA PRO A 41 23.32 -3.93 -6.02
C PRO A 41 23.90 -2.52 -5.95
N GLY A 42 23.92 -1.93 -4.74
CA GLY A 42 24.44 -0.58 -4.50
C GLY A 42 23.40 0.49 -4.15
N ALA A 43 22.10 0.15 -4.10
CA ALA A 43 21.07 1.09 -3.63
C ALA A 43 21.32 1.50 -2.17
N ASP A 44 21.25 2.80 -1.89
CA ASP A 44 21.45 3.30 -0.53
C ASP A 44 20.29 2.88 0.40
N ALA A 45 20.42 3.10 1.71
CA ALA A 45 19.38 2.68 2.66
C ALA A 45 18.03 3.40 2.43
N ARG A 46 18.05 4.60 1.86
CA ARG A 46 16.89 5.44 1.60
C ARG A 46 16.19 5.03 0.31
N ASP A 47 16.94 4.67 -0.72
CA ASP A 47 16.49 4.11 -1.99
C ASP A 47 15.76 2.80 -1.74
N ASN A 48 16.33 1.93 -0.89
CA ASN A 48 15.66 0.68 -0.51
C ASN A 48 14.34 0.92 0.23
N LEU A 49 14.28 1.91 1.13
CA LEU A 49 13.04 2.27 1.82
C LEU A 49 11.98 2.77 0.82
N MET A 50 12.35 3.67 -0.08
CA MET A 50 11.43 4.20 -1.09
C MET A 50 10.97 3.11 -2.05
N PHE A 51 11.87 2.21 -2.46
CA PHE A 51 11.55 1.07 -3.28
C PHE A 51 10.52 0.16 -2.61
N GLU A 52 10.70 -0.20 -1.33
CA GLU A 52 9.76 -1.02 -0.56
C GLU A 52 8.37 -0.36 -0.46
N ILE A 53 8.31 0.95 -0.20
CA ILE A 53 7.04 1.70 -0.15
C ILE A 53 6.33 1.67 -1.51
N LEU A 54 7.05 2.01 -2.59
CA LEU A 54 6.48 2.06 -3.94
C LEU A 54 6.02 0.69 -4.41
N LEU A 55 6.83 -0.34 -4.17
CA LEU A 55 6.47 -1.71 -4.48
C LEU A 55 5.20 -2.13 -3.72
N GLY A 56 5.11 -1.76 -2.44
CA GLY A 56 3.93 -1.99 -1.62
C GLY A 56 2.67 -1.30 -2.17
N GLU A 57 2.77 -0.04 -2.59
CA GLU A 57 1.64 0.70 -3.18
C GLU A 57 1.20 0.13 -4.53
N VAL A 58 2.13 -0.22 -5.42
CA VAL A 58 1.80 -0.85 -6.70
C VAL A 58 1.14 -2.21 -6.50
N ALA A 59 1.64 -3.02 -5.57
CA ALA A 59 1.02 -4.29 -5.21
C ALA A 59 -0.41 -4.10 -4.67
N GLY A 60 -0.61 -3.11 -3.79
CA GLY A 60 -1.93 -2.79 -3.24
C GLY A 60 -2.94 -2.36 -4.31
N GLN A 61 -2.51 -1.54 -5.27
CA GLN A 61 -3.34 -1.14 -6.42
C GLN A 61 -3.72 -2.31 -7.33
N ARG A 62 -2.93 -3.39 -7.33
CA ARG A 62 -3.19 -4.61 -8.10
C ARG A 62 -3.93 -5.69 -7.31
N GLU A 63 -4.50 -5.32 -6.16
CA GLU A 63 -5.15 -6.24 -5.20
C GLU A 63 -4.22 -7.34 -4.67
N GLN A 64 -2.91 -7.21 -4.84
CA GLN A 64 -1.91 -8.10 -4.26
C GLN A 64 -1.58 -7.66 -2.84
N LEU A 65 -2.59 -7.76 -1.97
CA LEU A 65 -2.52 -7.26 -0.59
C LEU A 65 -1.43 -7.97 0.21
N ASP A 66 -1.21 -9.27 -0.03
CA ASP A 66 -0.18 -10.03 0.67
C ASP A 66 1.22 -9.47 0.42
N VAL A 67 1.52 -9.12 -0.83
CA VAL A 67 2.78 -8.48 -1.21
C VAL A 67 2.85 -7.07 -0.64
N SER A 68 1.75 -6.30 -0.74
CA SER A 68 1.66 -4.94 -0.22
C SER A 68 1.99 -4.86 1.27
N VAL A 69 1.39 -5.73 2.07
CA VAL A 69 1.62 -5.84 3.52
C VAL A 69 3.09 -6.15 3.81
N GLN A 70 3.66 -7.15 3.13
CA GLN A 70 5.05 -7.53 3.38
C GLN A 70 6.04 -6.41 3.07
N GLN A 71 5.86 -5.67 1.97
CA GLN A 71 6.79 -4.57 1.64
C GLN A 71 6.63 -3.40 2.61
N TYR A 72 5.40 -3.10 3.03
CA TYR A 72 5.17 -2.06 4.03
C TYR A 72 5.72 -2.42 5.43
N LEU A 73 5.69 -3.70 5.82
CA LEU A 73 6.36 -4.16 7.04
C LEU A 73 7.87 -4.01 6.96
N ARG A 74 8.50 -4.36 5.84
CA ARG A 74 9.94 -4.15 5.61
C ARG A 74 10.29 -2.66 5.66
N ALA A 75 9.47 -1.81 5.03
CA ALA A 75 9.65 -0.36 5.07
C ALA A 75 9.54 0.18 6.52
N ALA A 76 8.61 -0.35 7.31
CA ALA A 76 8.45 0.00 8.73
C ALA A 76 9.64 -0.48 9.58
N GLU A 77 10.27 -1.61 9.24
CA GLU A 77 11.50 -2.05 9.94
C GLU A 77 12.71 -1.15 9.66
N ARG A 78 12.76 -0.53 8.48
CA ARG A 78 13.88 0.31 8.02
C ARG A 78 13.71 1.79 8.34
N SER A 79 12.49 2.21 8.64
CA SER A 79 12.14 3.61 8.87
C SER A 79 11.64 3.85 10.29
N ASP A 80 12.11 4.93 10.89
CA ASP A 80 11.65 5.36 12.22
C ASP A 80 10.33 6.17 12.17
N ASP A 81 9.71 6.32 10.98
CA ASP A 81 8.44 7.04 10.82
C ASP A 81 7.23 6.15 11.20
N PRO A 82 6.47 6.49 12.26
CA PRO A 82 5.31 5.71 12.68
C PRO A 82 4.19 5.65 11.63
N ARG A 83 4.16 6.60 10.67
CA ARG A 83 3.15 6.63 9.61
C ARG A 83 3.26 5.44 8.66
N ILE A 84 4.47 4.91 8.49
CA ILE A 84 4.73 3.74 7.64
C ILE A 84 4.20 2.47 8.33
N ALA A 85 4.43 2.34 9.65
CA ALA A 85 3.86 1.26 10.45
C ALA A 85 2.32 1.33 10.50
N GLU A 86 1.73 2.52 10.62
CA GLU A 86 0.28 2.71 10.56
C GLU A 86 -0.30 2.29 9.19
N ARG A 87 0.38 2.65 8.10
CA ARG A 87 -0.01 2.25 6.75
C ARG A 87 0.04 0.72 6.61
N ALA A 88 1.13 0.09 7.07
CA ALA A 88 1.26 -1.37 7.09
C ALA A 88 0.10 -2.04 7.85
N LEU A 89 -0.24 -1.52 9.02
CA LEU A 89 -1.37 -2.00 9.83
C LEU A 89 -2.69 -1.90 9.07
N ARG A 90 -2.98 -0.76 8.46
CA ARG A 90 -4.24 -0.54 7.75
C ARG A 90 -4.42 -1.54 6.61
N ILE A 91 -3.35 -1.78 5.85
CA ILE A 91 -3.36 -2.73 4.74
C ILE A 91 -3.49 -4.16 5.29
N ALA A 92 -2.79 -4.51 6.38
CA ALA A 92 -2.87 -5.84 7.00
C ALA A 92 -4.27 -6.17 7.53
N VAL A 93 -4.92 -5.20 8.19
CA VAL A 93 -6.33 -5.36 8.64
C VAL A 93 -7.27 -5.52 7.45
N PHE A 94 -7.06 -4.74 6.39
CA PHE A 94 -7.85 -4.87 5.16
C PHE A 94 -7.65 -6.24 4.49
N ALA A 95 -6.41 -6.75 4.49
CA ALA A 95 -6.04 -8.08 4.00
C ALA A 95 -6.47 -9.22 4.93
N LYS A 96 -7.04 -8.92 6.11
CA LYS A 96 -7.38 -9.89 7.17
C LYS A 96 -6.18 -10.73 7.65
N GLN A 97 -4.98 -10.17 7.57
CA GLN A 97 -3.78 -10.77 8.10
C GLN A 97 -3.53 -10.27 9.52
N GLU A 98 -4.12 -10.96 10.49
CA GLU A 98 -4.05 -10.61 11.91
C GLU A 98 -2.59 -10.55 12.41
N ASP A 99 -1.75 -11.48 11.93
CA ASP A 99 -0.35 -11.62 12.35
C ASP A 99 0.51 -10.44 11.89
N ALA A 100 0.28 -10.02 10.64
CA ALA A 100 0.94 -8.86 10.06
C ALA A 100 0.45 -7.55 10.72
N ALA A 101 -0.84 -7.47 11.08
CA ALA A 101 -1.39 -6.34 11.80
C ALA A 101 -0.75 -6.19 13.19
N LEU A 102 -0.62 -7.28 13.95
CA LEU A 102 0.07 -7.28 15.24
C LEU A 102 1.54 -6.87 15.11
N SER A 103 2.21 -7.35 14.07
CA SER A 103 3.61 -7.00 13.78
C SER A 103 3.77 -5.51 13.47
N ALA A 104 2.88 -4.95 12.65
CA ALA A 104 2.85 -3.52 12.33
C ALA A 104 2.59 -2.65 13.57
N ILE A 105 1.65 -3.07 14.42
CA ILE A 105 1.36 -2.41 15.70
C ILE A 105 2.58 -2.44 16.63
N CYS A 106 3.27 -3.58 16.74
CA CYS A 106 4.47 -3.69 17.56
C CYS A 106 5.58 -2.73 17.09
N CYS A 107 5.73 -2.55 15.77
CA CYS A 107 6.64 -1.58 15.20
C CYS A 107 6.27 -0.12 15.57
N GLY A 108 4.97 0.22 15.53
CA GLY A 108 4.48 1.58 15.74
C GLY A 108 4.39 2.07 17.19
N ILE A 109 4.28 1.19 18.21
CA ILE A 109 3.86 1.59 19.57
C ILE A 109 4.95 2.21 20.49
N ARG A 110 6.26 2.20 20.20
CA ARG A 110 7.23 3.06 20.95
C ARG A 110 8.59 3.18 20.26
N ARG A 111 8.88 4.38 19.73
CA ARG A 111 10.04 4.72 18.87
C ARG A 111 11.45 4.42 19.41
N THR A 112 11.63 4.13 20.70
CA THR A 112 12.98 3.96 21.30
C THR A 112 13.42 2.52 21.51
N LYS A 113 12.53 1.52 21.38
CA LYS A 113 12.83 0.14 21.85
C LYS A 113 12.81 -0.93 20.75
N CYS A 114 12.38 -0.59 19.54
CA CYS A 114 12.18 -1.56 18.46
C CYS A 114 13.45 -2.27 17.97
N ARG A 115 14.62 -1.60 17.96
CA ARG A 115 15.90 -2.26 17.63
C ARG A 115 16.28 -3.36 18.64
N SER A 116 15.82 -3.25 19.89
CA SER A 116 16.03 -4.24 20.95
C SER A 116 14.93 -5.31 21.02
N ILE A 117 13.79 -5.14 20.32
CA ILE A 117 12.58 -5.98 20.46
C ILE A 117 12.55 -7.20 19.53
N LYS A 118 13.48 -7.35 18.56
CA LYS A 118 13.72 -8.69 17.98
C LYS A 118 14.00 -9.75 19.08
N ALA A 119 14.40 -9.32 20.29
CA ALA A 119 14.58 -10.14 21.49
C ALA A 119 13.47 -10.02 22.57
N SER A 120 12.42 -9.21 22.39
CA SER A 120 11.40 -9.06 23.44
C SER A 120 10.38 -10.20 23.37
N PRO A 121 10.07 -10.85 24.51
CA PRO A 121 9.20 -12.02 24.55
C PRO A 121 7.76 -11.71 24.12
N ALA A 122 7.30 -10.46 24.13
CA ALA A 122 5.94 -10.10 23.71
C ALA A 122 5.77 -10.21 22.18
N CYS A 123 6.70 -9.68 21.39
CA CYS A 123 6.69 -9.80 19.93
C CYS A 123 7.06 -11.23 19.49
N SER A 124 8.03 -11.86 20.17
CA SER A 124 8.41 -13.26 19.92
C SER A 124 7.29 -14.25 20.24
N ARG A 125 6.52 -14.02 21.32
CA ARG A 125 5.38 -14.87 21.68
C ARG A 125 4.20 -14.66 20.75
N ALA A 126 3.92 -13.43 20.32
CA ALA A 126 2.92 -13.16 19.28
C ALA A 126 3.27 -13.88 17.96
N MET A 127 4.53 -13.85 17.52
CA MET A 127 4.96 -14.54 16.29
C MET A 127 5.00 -16.08 16.44
N LYS A 128 5.35 -16.61 17.62
CA LYS A 128 5.33 -18.06 17.91
C LYS A 128 3.92 -18.65 18.05
N ILE A 129 2.93 -17.88 18.51
CA ILE A 129 1.53 -18.36 18.60
C ILE A 129 0.95 -18.60 17.20
N VAL A 130 1.42 -17.84 16.22
CA VAL A 130 0.97 -17.87 14.83
C VAL A 130 1.68 -18.95 14.02
N SER A 131 2.99 -19.13 14.22
CA SER A 131 3.80 -20.08 13.43
C SER A 131 3.55 -21.57 13.75
N TRP A 132 2.53 -21.90 14.53
CA TRP A 132 2.13 -23.26 14.92
C TRP A 132 0.68 -23.59 14.54
N ARG A 133 0.20 -22.98 13.46
CA ARG A 133 -1.02 -23.38 12.75
C ARG A 133 -0.67 -23.69 11.30
#